data_AF-A0A7W8NGE5-F1
#
_entry.id   AF-A0A7W8NGE5-F1
#
_cell.length_a   1.000
_cell.length_b   1.000
_cell.length_c   1.000
_cell.angle_alpha   90.00
_cell.angle_beta   90.00
_cell.angle_gamma   90.00
#
_symmetry.space_group_name_H-M   'P 1'
#
loop_
_entity.id
_entity.type
_entity.pdbx_description
1 polymer ?
#
loop_
_entity_poly.entity_id
_entity_poly.type
_entity_poly.pdbx_seq_one_letter_code
_entity_poly.pdbx_strand_id
1 'polypeptide(L)'
;MQGIEGFYDSDVGDYAAETVETLRSIGAHRTAEILLELNHAFSGGAPDHDRERRRVQLDELRAQQSAPLDDYEQQLRAAVDELDGLPERYLFAHQHKFSSDA
;
A
#
# COMPACT_ATOMS: atom_id res chain seq x y z
N MET A 1 13.57 0.52 -9.95
CA MET A 1 13.14 0.37 -8.55
C MET A 1 12.11 -0.76 -8.49
N GLN A 2 12.28 -1.69 -7.56
CA GLN A 2 11.32 -2.76 -7.26
C GLN A 2 10.97 -2.65 -5.76
N GLY A 3 9.83 -3.19 -5.35
CA GLY A 3 9.36 -3.11 -3.95
C GLY A 3 8.65 -1.81 -3.63
N ILE A 4 8.61 -1.46 -2.34
CA ILE A 4 7.80 -0.37 -1.82
C ILE A 4 8.15 1.01 -2.37
N GLU A 5 9.43 1.26 -2.67
CA GLU A 5 9.84 2.51 -3.33
C GLU A 5 9.26 2.64 -4.74
N GLY A 6 9.24 1.52 -5.47
CA GLY A 6 8.66 1.49 -6.81
C GLY A 6 7.14 1.72 -6.78
N PHE A 7 6.48 1.27 -5.71
CA PHE A 7 5.06 1.56 -5.48
C PHE A 7 4.83 3.07 -5.37
N TYR A 8 5.52 3.76 -4.47
CA TYR A 8 5.33 5.20 -4.26
C TYR A 8 5.81 6.07 -5.43
N ASP A 9 6.87 5.67 -6.15
CA ASP A 9 7.36 6.41 -7.33
C ASP A 9 6.50 6.22 -8.60
N SER A 10 5.53 5.30 -8.55
CA SER A 10 4.62 5.02 -9.66
C SER A 10 3.27 5.72 -9.50
N ASP A 11 2.49 5.73 -10.58
CA ASP A 11 1.11 6.22 -10.59
C ASP A 11 0.18 5.38 -9.68
N VAL A 12 0.59 4.15 -9.31
CA VAL A 12 -0.13 3.34 -8.33
C VAL A 12 -0.05 3.97 -6.93
N GLY A 13 1.03 4.69 -6.62
CA GLY A 13 1.18 5.39 -5.35
C GLY A 13 0.14 6.50 -5.15
N ASP A 14 -0.53 6.97 -6.20
CA ASP A 14 -1.60 7.98 -6.12
C ASP A 14 -2.80 7.48 -5.31
N TYR A 15 -2.90 6.15 -5.19
CA TYR A 15 -3.95 5.41 -4.52
C TYR A 15 -3.44 4.76 -3.23
N ALA A 16 -2.38 5.29 -2.59
CA ALA A 16 -1.76 4.66 -1.43
C ALA A 16 -2.72 4.48 -0.24
N ALA A 17 -3.62 5.44 -0.02
CA ALA A 17 -4.64 5.36 1.04
C ALA A 17 -5.73 4.34 0.67
N GLU A 18 -6.21 4.39 -0.57
CA GLU A 18 -7.21 3.48 -1.11
C GLU A 18 -6.72 2.03 -1.16
N THR A 19 -5.41 1.84 -1.36
CA THR A 19 -4.75 0.53 -1.33
C THR A 19 -4.85 -0.08 0.07
N VAL A 20 -4.63 0.70 1.13
CA VAL A 20 -4.80 0.25 2.53
C VAL A 20 -6.23 -0.22 2.77
N GLU A 21 -7.23 0.58 2.38
CA GLU A 21 -8.63 0.23 2.56
C GLU A 21 -9.04 -1.00 1.74
N THR A 22 -8.51 -1.13 0.53
CA THR A 22 -8.73 -2.30 -0.32
C THR A 22 -8.13 -3.56 0.32
N LEU A 23 -6.89 -3.49 0.81
CA LEU A 23 -6.23 -4.60 1.51
C LEU A 23 -7.04 -5.06 2.73
N ARG A 24 -7.56 -4.11 3.53
CA ARG A 24 -8.48 -4.43 4.64
C ARG A 24 -9.74 -5.13 4.16
N SER A 25 -10.34 -4.65 3.08
CA SER A 25 -11.59 -5.21 2.56
C SER A 25 -11.46 -6.64 2.06
N ILE A 26 -10.30 -7.00 1.50
CA ILE A 26 -10.01 -8.35 1.01
C ILE A 26 -9.45 -9.28 2.09
N GLY A 27 -9.26 -8.79 3.32
CA GLY A 27 -8.78 -9.57 4.47
C GLY A 27 -7.27 -9.58 4.67
N ALA A 28 -6.51 -8.81 3.89
CA ALA A 28 -5.07 -8.62 4.04
C ALA A 28 -4.76 -7.59 5.14
N HIS A 29 -5.20 -7.89 6.37
CA HIS A 29 -5.18 -6.94 7.48
C HIS A 29 -3.76 -6.56 7.89
N ARG A 30 -2.84 -7.52 7.93
CA ARG A 30 -1.46 -7.27 8.39
C ARG A 30 -0.71 -6.42 7.37
N THR A 31 -0.83 -6.74 6.10
CA THR A 31 -0.28 -5.95 5.00
C THR A 31 -0.85 -4.53 5.02
N ALA A 32 -2.15 -4.37 5.26
CA ALA A 32 -2.77 -3.06 5.35
C ALA A 32 -2.25 -2.21 6.53
N GLU A 33 -2.04 -2.81 7.70
CA GLU A 33 -1.46 -2.14 8.87
C GLU A 33 -0.05 -1.62 8.58
N ILE A 34 0.81 -2.48 8.02
CA ILE A 34 2.19 -2.12 7.70
C ILE A 34 2.23 -0.98 6.68
N LEU A 35 1.39 -1.05 5.64
CA LEU A 35 1.31 0.01 4.62
C LEU A 35 0.76 1.32 5.19
N LEU A 36 -0.19 1.25 6.13
CA LEU A 36 -0.73 2.43 6.82
C LEU A 36 0.34 3.12 7.68
N GLU A 37 1.10 2.34 8.46
CA GLU A 37 2.21 2.86 9.27
C GLU A 37 3.24 3.56 8.38
N LEU A 38 3.56 2.97 7.24
CA LEU A 38 4.48 3.58 6.29
C LEU A 38 3.91 4.84 5.62
N ASN A 39 2.63 4.86 5.26
CA ASN A 39 1.98 6.06 4.75
C ASN A 39 2.09 7.22 5.76
N HIS A 40 1.94 6.93 7.04
CA HIS A 40 2.07 7.93 8.12
C HIS A 40 3.50 8.45 8.33
N ALA A 41 4.52 7.75 7.80
CA ALA A 41 5.90 8.21 7.87
C ALA A 41 6.21 9.36 6.89
N PHE A 42 5.38 9.58 5.87
CA PHE A 42 5.56 10.68 4.92
C PHE A 42 5.38 12.04 5.61
N SER A 43 6.10 13.06 5.13
CA SER A 43 5.97 14.43 5.65
C SER A 43 4.55 14.95 5.41
N GLY A 44 3.82 15.28 6.49
CA GLY A 44 2.39 15.62 6.44
C GLY A 44 1.46 14.48 6.84
N GLY A 45 2.00 13.29 7.17
CA GLY A 45 1.26 12.16 7.72
C GLY A 45 0.55 11.29 6.69
N ALA A 46 0.75 11.54 5.40
CA ALA A 46 0.30 10.72 4.28
C ALA A 46 1.13 11.06 3.01
N PRO A 47 1.25 10.13 2.04
CA PRO A 47 1.80 10.44 0.72
C PRO A 47 0.91 11.45 -0.03
N ASP A 48 1.52 12.42 -0.70
CA ASP A 48 0.81 13.38 -1.56
C ASP A 48 0.22 12.67 -2.78
N HIS A 49 -0.97 13.07 -3.25
CA HIS A 49 -1.55 12.52 -4.48
C HIS A 49 -0.82 13.01 -5.75
N ASP A 50 -0.17 14.17 -5.69
CA ASP A 50 0.71 14.63 -6.75
C ASP A 50 2.04 13.87 -6.71
N ARG A 51 2.36 13.20 -7.81
CA ARG A 51 3.55 12.35 -7.93
C ARG A 51 4.85 13.09 -7.68
N GLU A 52 4.98 14.32 -8.16
CA GLU A 52 6.23 15.07 -8.03
C GLU A 52 6.45 15.51 -6.58
N ARG A 53 5.39 15.94 -5.90
CA ARG A 53 5.43 16.22 -4.46
C ARG A 53 5.72 14.96 -3.65
N ARG A 54 5.08 13.84 -3.97
CA ARG A 54 5.33 12.56 -3.30
C ARG A 54 6.78 12.10 -3.45
N ARG A 55 7.40 12.32 -4.61
CA ARG A 55 8.83 12.03 -4.81
C ARG A 55 9.71 12.82 -3.87
N VAL A 56 9.42 14.12 -3.70
CA VAL A 56 10.13 14.96 -2.72
C VAL A 56 9.94 14.41 -1.31
N GLN A 57 8.70 14.04 -0.92
CA GLN A 57 8.45 13.43 0.38
C GLN A 57 9.18 12.08 0.56
N LEU A 58 9.26 11.27 -0.50
CA LEU A 58 9.97 9.98 -0.48
C LEU A 58 11.48 10.19 -0.30
N ASP A 59 12.05 11.19 -0.96
CA ASP A 59 13.45 11.57 -0.78
C ASP A 59 13.74 12.13 0.62
N GLU A 60 12.81 12.92 1.18
CA GLU A 60 12.87 13.37 2.58
C GLU A 60 12.82 12.19 3.55
N LEU A 61 11.90 11.24 3.34
CA LEU A 61 11.76 10.04 4.15
C LEU A 61 13.04 9.19 4.13
N ARG A 62 13.67 9.03 2.96
CA ARG A 62 14.97 8.37 2.81
C ARG A 62 16.07 9.08 3.60
N ALA A 63 16.08 10.41 3.61
CA ALA A 63 17.08 11.20 4.30
C ALA A 63 16.93 11.19 5.84
N GLN A 64 15.72 10.93 6.35
CA GLN A 64 15.40 11.06 7.79
C GLN A 64 15.85 9.87 8.67
N GLN A 65 16.42 8.79 8.11
CA GLN A 65 17.03 7.65 8.83
C GLN A 65 16.18 6.98 9.94
N SER A 66 14.90 7.32 10.11
CA SER A 66 14.08 6.87 11.25
C SER A 66 13.19 5.66 10.95
N ALA A 67 13.16 5.20 9.71
CA ALA A 67 12.76 3.84 9.36
C ALA A 67 13.38 3.50 8.00
N PRO A 68 14.26 2.49 7.88
CA PRO A 68 14.69 2.04 6.57
C PRO A 68 13.44 1.56 5.84
N LEU A 69 13.16 2.08 4.65
CA LEU A 69 12.14 1.51 3.77
C LEU A 69 12.35 -0.02 3.61
N ASP A 70 13.59 -0.49 3.79
CA ASP A 70 13.97 -1.89 3.89
C ASP A 70 13.32 -2.65 5.06
N ASP A 71 13.09 -2.01 6.22
CA ASP A 71 12.42 -2.65 7.36
C ASP A 71 10.93 -2.86 7.05
N TYR A 72 10.27 -1.88 6.45
CA TYR A 72 8.89 -2.02 5.99
C TYR A 72 8.78 -3.04 4.85
N GLU A 73 9.74 -3.06 3.93
CA GLU A 73 9.84 -4.06 2.87
C GLU A 73 9.98 -5.47 3.46
N GLN A 74 10.82 -5.65 4.49
CA GLN A 74 10.94 -6.92 5.20
C GLN A 74 9.65 -7.31 5.92
N GLN A 75 9.00 -6.37 6.61
CA GLN A 75 7.72 -6.61 7.28
C GLN A 75 6.63 -7.01 6.29
N LEU A 76 6.56 -6.36 5.12
CA LEU A 76 5.61 -6.71 4.06
C LEU A 76 5.88 -8.09 3.48
N ARG A 77 7.15 -8.47 3.27
CA ARG A 77 7.50 -9.82 2.83
C ARG A 77 7.22 -10.89 3.88
N ALA A 78 7.36 -10.53 5.15
CA ALA A 78 7.09 -11.42 6.29
C ALA A 78 5.61 -11.45 6.70
N ALA A 79 4.77 -10.56 6.15
CA ALA A 79 3.34 -10.59 6.39
C ALA A 79 2.79 -11.92 5.89
N VAL A 80 2.25 -12.71 6.81
CA VAL A 80 1.70 -14.06 6.54
C VAL A 80 0.27 -13.95 6.00
N ASP A 81 -0.16 -12.77 5.56
CA ASP A 81 -1.38 -12.67 4.80
C ASP A 81 -1.16 -13.52 3.53
N GLU A 82 -1.86 -14.63 3.40
CA GLU A 82 -1.88 -15.44 2.18
C GLU A 82 -2.57 -14.61 1.10
N LEU A 83 -1.88 -13.59 0.56
CA LEU A 83 -2.43 -12.65 -0.43
C LEU A 83 -2.94 -13.38 -1.67
N ASP A 84 -2.34 -14.54 -1.95
CA ASP A 84 -2.79 -15.49 -2.97
C ASP A 84 -4.19 -16.01 -2.63
N GLY A 85 -5.16 -15.73 -3.50
CA GLY A 85 -6.54 -16.21 -3.34
C GLY A 85 -7.45 -15.25 -2.56
N LEU A 86 -6.93 -14.22 -1.88
CA LEU A 86 -7.79 -13.21 -1.23
C LEU A 86 -8.64 -12.42 -2.22
N PRO A 87 -8.10 -11.94 -3.37
CA PRO A 87 -8.91 -11.27 -4.37
C PRO A 87 -10.04 -12.18 -4.90
N GLU A 88 -9.75 -13.44 -5.20
CA GLU A 88 -10.74 -14.41 -5.70
C GLU A 88 -11.82 -14.70 -4.66
N ARG A 89 -11.43 -14.88 -3.39
CA ARG A 89 -12.38 -15.08 -2.28
C ARG A 89 -13.25 -13.86 -2.09
N TYR A 90 -12.69 -12.65 -2.19
CA TYR A 90 -13.44 -11.40 -2.09
C TYR A 90 -14.43 -11.26 -3.25
N LEU A 91 -14.00 -11.54 -4.49
CA LEU A 91 -14.86 -11.53 -5.67
C LEU A 91 -16.01 -12.54 -5.55
N PHE A 92 -15.72 -13.76 -5.10
CA PHE A 92 -16.74 -14.79 -4.89
C PHE A 92 -17.77 -14.36 -3.83
N ALA A 93 -17.31 -13.84 -2.69
CA ALA A 93 -18.19 -13.34 -1.62
C ALA A 93 -19.02 -12.11 -2.03
N HIS A 94 -18.52 -11.30 -2.96
CA HIS A 94 -19.12 -10.05 -3.40
C HIS A 94 -19.55 -10.06 -4.87
N GLN A 95 -19.87 -11.23 -5.43
CA GLN A 95 -20.15 -11.37 -6.87
C GLN A 95 -21.19 -10.36 -7.38
N HIS A 96 -22.18 -10.00 -6.56
CA HIS A 96 -23.25 -9.05 -6.87
C HIS A 96 -22.75 -7.62 -7.12
N LYS A 97 -21.57 -7.24 -6.62
CA LYS A 97 -20.96 -5.92 -6.85
C LYS A 97 -20.19 -5.85 -8.17
N PHE A 98 -19.84 -7.00 -8.74
CA PHE A 98 -18.97 -7.12 -9.91
C PHE A 98 -19.65 -7.82 -11.09
N SER A 99 -20.85 -8.36 -10.88
CA SER A 99 -21.70 -8.84 -11.96
C SER A 99 -22.38 -7.63 -12.57
N SER A 100 -21.92 -7.22 -13.75
CA SER A 100 -22.74 -6.36 -14.61
C SER A 100 -23.98 -7.17 -14.96
N ASP A 101 -25.18 -6.67 -14.62
CA ASP A 101 -26.40 -7.16 -15.26
C ASP A 101 -26.17 -7.02 -16.78
N ALA A 102 -26.02 -8.16 -17.45
CA ALA A 102 -25.75 -8.28 -18.88
C ALA A 102 -27.01 -8.04 -19.72
#